data_AF-A0A7C5SMS9-F1
#
_entry.id   AF-A0A7C5SMS9-F1
#
_cell.length_a   1.000
_cell.length_b   1.000
_cell.length_c   1.000
_cell.angle_alpha   90.00
_cell.angle_beta   90.00
_cell.angle_gamma   90.00
#
_symmetry.space_group_name_H-M   'P 1'
#
loop_
_entity.id
_entity.type
_entity.pdbx_description
1 polymer ?
#
loop_
_entity_poly.entity_id
_entity_poly.type
_entity_poly.pdbx_seq_one_letter_code
_entity_poly.pdbx_strand_id
1 'polypeptide(L)'
;MPLRGPQLAYYLKKRNPELYQKAREVKEKYGVTWNIAIAIAKGEAPPLPPLKTEDLSKRVEEITSAISELREKVSRVESTLTLLEELKSVAQSLRIYEELKSVLEELSKRISRIESELTLLELSSRDKAATCRWIDESGYCTKWALREVLPGWRIREETIRGVKIYRINVKEHPILCLGCLSYISRERVP
;
A
#
# COMPACT_ATOMS: atom_id res chain seq x y z
N MET A 1 -72.16 2.92 30.57
CA MET A 1 -71.31 2.67 29.39
C MET A 1 -71.47 1.23 28.94
N PRO A 2 -71.67 0.92 27.65
CA PRO A 2 -71.71 -0.46 27.18
C PRO A 2 -70.33 -1.11 27.32
N LEU A 3 -70.27 -2.28 27.96
CA LEU A 3 -69.04 -3.07 28.07
C LEU A 3 -68.57 -3.48 26.67
N ARG A 4 -67.28 -3.31 26.36
CA ARG A 4 -66.69 -3.67 25.07
C ARG A 4 -65.40 -4.49 25.24
N GLY A 5 -65.13 -5.36 24.28
CA GLY A 5 -63.86 -6.07 24.11
C GLY A 5 -63.51 -6.98 25.30
N PRO A 6 -62.29 -6.89 25.84
CA PRO A 6 -61.85 -7.73 26.96
C PRO A 6 -62.72 -7.60 28.23
N GLN A 7 -63.29 -6.43 28.48
CA GLN A 7 -64.16 -6.19 29.64
C GLN A 7 -65.49 -6.94 29.52
N LEU A 8 -66.06 -6.99 28.31
CA LEU A 8 -67.25 -7.78 28.01
C LEU A 8 -66.95 -9.28 28.09
N ALA A 9 -65.79 -9.72 27.60
CA ALA A 9 -65.34 -11.11 27.72
C ALA A 9 -65.17 -11.54 29.18
N TYR A 10 -64.57 -10.69 30.02
CA TYR A 10 -64.43 -10.94 31.46
C TYR A 10 -65.79 -11.03 32.16
N TYR A 11 -66.74 -10.18 31.77
CA TYR A 11 -68.10 -10.22 32.30
C TYR A 11 -68.85 -11.49 31.88
N LEU A 12 -68.74 -11.89 30.60
CA LEU A 12 -69.32 -13.12 30.07
C LEU A 12 -68.74 -14.36 30.76
N LYS A 13 -67.44 -14.38 31.05
CA LYS A 13 -66.82 -15.49 31.80
C LYS A 13 -67.49 -15.75 33.16
N LYS A 14 -68.01 -14.71 33.82
CA LYS A 14 -68.68 -14.80 35.13
C LYS A 14 -70.19 -15.04 35.04
N ARG A 15 -70.88 -14.49 34.04
CA ARG A 15 -72.35 -14.54 33.93
C ARG A 15 -72.91 -15.50 32.88
N ASN A 16 -72.13 -15.83 31.86
CA ASN A 16 -72.50 -16.77 30.81
C ASN A 16 -71.24 -17.48 30.27
N PRO A 17 -70.72 -18.48 31.01
CA PRO A 17 -69.45 -19.14 30.69
C PRO A 17 -69.49 -19.91 29.37
N GLU A 18 -70.65 -20.43 28.96
CA GLU A 18 -70.81 -21.14 27.68
C GLU A 18 -70.59 -20.21 26.48
N LEU A 19 -71.18 -19.01 26.52
CA LEU A 19 -70.99 -18.02 25.46
C LEU A 19 -69.54 -17.51 25.42
N TYR A 20 -68.91 -17.36 26.60
CA TYR A 20 -67.50 -17.02 26.69
C TYR A 20 -66.61 -18.08 26.03
N GLN A 21 -66.87 -19.36 26.28
CA GLN A 21 -66.10 -20.46 25.71
C GLN A 21 -66.23 -20.51 24.18
N LYS A 22 -67.46 -20.38 23.64
CA LYS A 22 -67.69 -20.27 22.19
C LYS A 22 -66.99 -19.06 21.57
N ALA A 23 -67.06 -17.89 22.22
CA ALA A 23 -66.37 -16.70 21.74
C ALA A 23 -64.83 -16.85 21.80
N ARG A 24 -64.31 -17.55 22.81
CA ARG A 24 -62.88 -17.84 22.91
C ARG A 24 -62.40 -18.74 21.78
N GLU A 25 -63.13 -19.80 21.45
CA GLU A 25 -62.83 -20.70 20.34
C GLU A 25 -62.82 -19.96 19.00
N VAL A 26 -63.80 -19.08 18.74
CA VAL A 26 -63.82 -18.24 17.54
C VAL A 26 -62.61 -17.29 17.51
N LYS A 27 -62.26 -16.70 18.65
CA LYS A 27 -61.12 -15.80 18.74
C LYS A 27 -59.80 -16.50 18.44
N GLU A 28 -59.59 -17.69 19.01
CA GLU A 28 -58.38 -18.49 18.81
C GLU A 28 -58.31 -19.05 17.38
N LYS A 29 -59.44 -19.52 16.83
CA LYS A 29 -59.52 -20.09 15.48
C LYS A 29 -59.31 -19.06 14.36
N TYR A 30 -59.82 -17.84 14.53
CA TYR A 30 -59.80 -16.81 13.48
C TYR A 30 -58.91 -15.61 13.79
N GLY A 31 -58.22 -15.57 14.94
CA GLY A 31 -57.29 -14.51 15.31
C GLY A 31 -57.93 -13.12 15.47
N VAL A 32 -59.24 -13.04 15.74
CA VAL A 32 -60.00 -11.77 15.73
C VAL A 32 -60.07 -11.08 17.10
N THR A 33 -60.60 -9.85 17.13
CA THR A 33 -60.84 -9.14 18.39
C THR A 33 -62.00 -9.76 19.18
N TRP A 34 -62.00 -9.59 20.51
CA TRP A 34 -63.07 -10.11 21.37
C TRP A 34 -64.47 -9.64 20.96
N ASN A 35 -64.63 -8.42 20.44
CA ASN A 35 -65.93 -7.92 19.98
C ASN A 35 -66.48 -8.74 18.83
N ILE A 36 -65.64 -9.02 17.83
CA ILE A 36 -66.01 -9.80 16.64
C ILE A 36 -66.27 -11.25 17.05
N ALA A 37 -65.41 -11.83 17.89
CA ALA A 37 -65.57 -13.19 18.36
C ALA A 37 -66.87 -13.40 19.15
N ILE A 38 -67.24 -12.44 20.01
CA ILE A 38 -68.49 -12.47 20.78
C ILE A 38 -69.70 -12.29 19.87
N ALA A 39 -69.65 -11.38 18.89
CA ALA A 39 -70.75 -11.16 17.94
C ALA A 39 -71.02 -12.42 17.09
N ILE A 40 -69.97 -13.10 16.63
CA ILE A 40 -70.09 -14.38 15.92
C ILE A 40 -70.62 -15.48 16.83
N ALA A 41 -70.13 -15.58 18.07
CA ALA A 41 -70.60 -16.59 19.03
C ALA A 41 -72.08 -16.41 19.44
N LYS A 42 -72.60 -15.18 19.36
CA LYS A 42 -74.02 -14.86 19.56
C LYS A 42 -74.89 -15.06 18.32
N GLY A 43 -74.29 -15.32 17.15
CA GLY A 43 -75.01 -15.38 15.86
C GLY A 43 -75.40 -14.01 15.29
N GLU A 44 -74.88 -12.91 15.85
CA GLU A 44 -75.13 -11.53 15.39
C GLU A 44 -74.28 -11.17 14.15
N ALA A 45 -73.26 -11.97 13.84
CA ALA A 45 -72.37 -11.80 12.70
C ALA A 45 -72.11 -13.15 11.99
N PRO A 46 -71.95 -13.17 10.65
CA PRO A 46 -71.67 -14.39 9.91
C PRO A 46 -70.31 -15.00 10.31
N PRO A 47 -70.17 -16.33 10.26
CA PRO A 47 -68.89 -17.00 10.52
C PRO A 47 -67.83 -16.51 9.52
N LEU A 48 -66.67 -16.13 10.03
CA LEU A 48 -65.56 -15.69 9.20
C LEU A 48 -65.00 -16.87 8.40
N PRO A 49 -64.52 -16.64 7.16
CA PRO A 49 -63.77 -17.67 6.45
C PRO A 49 -62.52 -18.05 7.26
N PRO A 50 -62.12 -19.32 7.26
CA PRO A 50 -60.87 -19.74 7.88
C PRO A 50 -59.72 -18.93 7.29
N LEU A 51 -58.81 -18.46 8.15
CA LEU A 51 -57.53 -17.90 7.72
C LEU A 51 -56.91 -18.91 6.74
N LYS A 52 -56.61 -18.48 5.51
CA LYS A 52 -55.89 -19.30 4.53
C LYS A 52 -54.41 -19.38 4.95
N THR A 53 -54.16 -20.11 6.02
CA THR A 53 -52.84 -20.30 6.63
C THR A 53 -51.89 -20.99 5.66
N GLU A 54 -52.41 -21.82 4.74
CA GLU A 54 -51.62 -22.45 3.68
C GLU A 54 -51.03 -21.42 2.70
N ASP A 55 -51.79 -20.41 2.28
CA ASP A 55 -51.30 -19.38 1.34
C ASP A 55 -50.23 -18.49 1.99
N LEU A 56 -50.39 -18.19 3.29
CA LEU A 56 -49.39 -17.45 4.06
C LEU A 56 -48.13 -18.29 4.29
N SER A 57 -48.26 -19.58 4.60
CA SER A 57 -47.12 -20.50 4.79
C SER A 57 -46.26 -20.58 3.54
N LYS A 58 -46.88 -20.77 2.37
CA LYS A 58 -46.17 -20.81 1.09
C LYS A 58 -45.40 -19.53 0.80
N ARG A 59 -46.02 -18.37 1.05
CA ARG A 59 -45.34 -17.07 0.85
C ARG A 59 -44.17 -16.88 1.81
N VAL A 60 -44.28 -17.38 3.05
CA VAL A 60 -43.17 -17.34 4.01
C VAL A 60 -42.03 -18.25 3.55
N GLU A 61 -42.32 -19.45 3.07
CA GLU A 61 -41.33 -20.37 2.50
C GLU A 61 -40.63 -19.77 1.28
N GLU A 62 -41.38 -19.18 0.34
CA GLU A 62 -40.84 -18.48 -0.83
C GLU A 62 -39.91 -17.32 -0.44
N ILE A 63 -40.35 -16.47 0.50
CA ILE A 63 -39.55 -15.35 1.00
C ILE A 63 -38.29 -15.87 1.71
N THR A 64 -38.40 -16.94 2.49
CA THR A 64 -37.27 -17.54 3.21
C THR A 64 -36.23 -18.07 2.22
N SER A 65 -36.67 -18.74 1.15
CA SER A 65 -35.81 -19.22 0.07
C SER A 65 -35.12 -18.07 -0.66
N ALA A 66 -35.86 -17.00 -0.98
CA ALA A 66 -35.29 -15.82 -1.62
C ALA A 66 -34.24 -15.13 -0.73
N ILE A 67 -34.48 -15.06 0.59
CA ILE A 67 -33.52 -14.52 1.55
C ILE A 67 -32.26 -15.37 1.61
N SER A 68 -32.36 -16.71 1.60
CA SER A 68 -31.17 -17.57 1.58
C SER A 68 -30.34 -17.37 0.31
N GLU A 69 -30.97 -17.30 -0.86
CA GLU A 69 -30.27 -17.04 -2.12
C GLU A 69 -29.58 -15.67 -2.12
N LEU A 70 -30.25 -14.64 -1.59
CA LEU A 70 -29.67 -13.30 -1.48
C LEU A 70 -28.46 -13.30 -0.54
N ARG A 71 -28.52 -14.02 0.59
CA ARG A 71 -27.37 -14.15 1.50
C ARG A 71 -26.17 -14.81 0.82
N GLU A 72 -26.39 -15.85 0.03
CA GLU A 72 -25.30 -16.47 -0.73
C GLU A 72 -24.72 -15.55 -1.81
N LYS A 73 -25.58 -14.75 -2.47
CA LYS A 73 -25.11 -13.74 -3.44
C LYS A 73 -24.30 -12.65 -2.75
N VAL A 74 -24.74 -12.16 -1.58
CA VAL A 74 -24.01 -11.18 -0.79
C VAL A 74 -22.65 -11.74 -0.35
N SER A 75 -22.61 -12.96 0.18
CA SER A 75 -21.35 -13.60 0.58
C SER A 75 -20.36 -13.74 -0.58
N ARG A 76 -20.85 -14.07 -1.79
CA ARG A 76 -20.02 -14.11 -3.00
C ARG A 76 -19.51 -12.72 -3.40
N VAL A 77 -20.34 -11.68 -3.29
CA VAL A 77 -19.92 -10.31 -3.61
C VAL A 77 -18.85 -9.84 -2.62
N GLU A 78 -19.03 -10.10 -1.32
CA GLU A 78 -18.06 -9.76 -0.28
C GLU A 78 -16.70 -10.42 -0.54
N SER A 79 -16.68 -11.71 -0.90
CA SER A 79 -15.42 -12.40 -1.21
C SER A 79 -14.75 -11.90 -2.51
N THR A 80 -15.53 -11.50 -3.51
CA THR A 80 -14.95 -10.85 -4.69
C THR A 80 -14.38 -9.46 -4.38
N LEU A 81 -14.99 -8.73 -3.44
CA LEU A 81 -14.53 -7.41 -3.04
C LEU A 81 -13.16 -7.49 -2.34
N THR A 82 -12.97 -8.46 -1.44
CA THR A 82 -11.68 -8.68 -0.79
C THR A 82 -10.57 -9.00 -1.79
N LEU A 83 -10.86 -9.84 -2.80
CA LEU A 83 -9.89 -10.13 -3.88
C LEU A 83 -9.55 -8.90 -4.72
N LEU A 84 -10.52 -8.01 -4.98
CA LEU A 84 -10.27 -6.76 -5.70
C LEU A 84 -9.39 -5.78 -4.90
N GLU A 85 -9.56 -5.73 -3.59
CA GLU A 85 -8.70 -4.92 -2.71
C GLU A 85 -7.25 -5.44 -2.71
N GLU A 86 -7.05 -6.75 -2.65
CA GLU A 86 -5.74 -7.39 -2.78
C GLU A 86 -5.10 -7.09 -4.15
N LEU A 87 -5.86 -7.24 -5.24
CA LEU A 87 -5.41 -6.92 -6.60
C LEU A 87 -5.00 -5.45 -6.74
N LYS A 88 -5.73 -4.53 -6.12
CA LYS A 88 -5.38 -3.11 -6.12
C LYS A 88 -4.04 -2.85 -5.44
N SER A 89 -3.76 -3.53 -4.33
CA SER A 89 -2.46 -3.44 -3.64
C SER A 89 -1.31 -3.97 -4.50
N VAL A 90 -1.52 -5.10 -5.18
CA VAL A 90 -0.54 -5.65 -6.13
C VAL A 90 -0.28 -4.69 -7.29
N ALA A 91 -1.32 -4.11 -7.88
CA ALA A 91 -1.18 -3.15 -8.98
C ALA A 91 -0.40 -1.88 -8.57
N GLN A 92 -0.63 -1.37 -7.35
CA GLN A 92 0.17 -0.26 -6.80
C GLN A 92 1.64 -0.65 -6.64
N SER A 93 1.91 -1.86 -6.16
CA SER A 93 3.27 -2.36 -5.98
C SER A 93 4.01 -2.52 -7.33
N LEU A 94 3.31 -2.97 -8.38
CA LEU A 94 3.86 -3.07 -9.74
C LEU A 94 4.23 -1.70 -10.31
N ARG A 95 3.39 -0.68 -10.09
CA ARG A 95 3.69 0.69 -10.54
C ARG A 95 4.98 1.22 -9.88
N ILE A 96 5.13 1.01 -8.57
CA ILE A 96 6.35 1.41 -7.85
C ILE A 96 7.57 0.68 -8.41
N TYR A 97 7.42 -0.61 -8.77
CA TYR A 97 8.50 -1.38 -9.39
C TYR A 97 8.94 -0.80 -10.75
N GLU A 98 8.00 -0.38 -11.60
CA GLU A 98 8.32 0.26 -12.89
C GLU A 98 9.05 1.60 -12.71
N GLU A 99 8.60 2.43 -11.75
CA GLU A 99 9.27 3.69 -11.41
C GLU A 99 10.70 3.45 -10.90
N LEU A 100 10.90 2.46 -10.01
CA LEU A 100 12.21 2.04 -9.52
C LEU A 100 13.14 1.54 -10.64
N LYS A 101 12.60 0.75 -11.57
CA LYS A 101 13.36 0.24 -12.72
C LYS A 101 13.88 1.40 -13.59
N SER A 102 13.04 2.39 -13.86
CA SER A 102 13.45 3.57 -14.63
C SER A 102 14.56 4.36 -13.92
N VAL A 103 14.47 4.52 -12.60
CA VAL A 103 15.52 5.19 -11.81
C VAL A 103 16.83 4.41 -11.86
N LEU A 104 16.77 3.08 -11.76
CA LEU A 104 17.94 2.21 -11.83
C LEU A 104 18.65 2.29 -13.19
N GLU A 105 17.89 2.33 -14.29
CA GLU A 105 18.45 2.47 -15.64
C GLU A 105 19.18 3.81 -15.81
N GLU A 106 18.60 4.91 -15.29
CA GLU A 106 19.22 6.24 -15.34
C GLU A 106 20.50 6.30 -14.47
N LEU A 107 20.46 5.74 -13.26
CA LEU A 107 21.64 5.66 -12.40
C LEU A 107 22.76 4.84 -13.07
N SER A 108 22.42 3.72 -13.71
CA SER A 108 23.39 2.88 -14.43
C SER A 108 24.09 3.65 -15.56
N LYS A 109 23.33 4.46 -16.33
CA LYS A 109 23.90 5.32 -17.37
C LYS A 109 24.84 6.38 -16.80
N ARG A 110 24.47 7.00 -15.68
CA ARG A 110 25.31 8.01 -15.00
C ARG A 110 26.60 7.41 -14.48
N ILE A 111 26.54 6.23 -13.88
CA ILE A 111 27.73 5.50 -13.40
C ILE A 111 28.67 5.22 -14.57
N SER A 112 28.15 4.64 -15.67
CA SER A 112 28.97 4.35 -16.86
C SER A 112 29.63 5.60 -17.45
N ARG A 113 28.93 6.74 -17.44
CA ARG A 113 29.50 8.02 -17.87
C ARG A 113 30.62 8.48 -16.93
N ILE A 114 30.42 8.43 -15.62
CA ILE A 114 31.42 8.81 -14.62
C ILE A 114 32.66 7.92 -14.74
N GLU A 115 32.50 6.61 -14.92
CA GLU A 115 33.61 5.67 -15.14
C GLU A 115 34.41 6.02 -16.39
N SER A 116 33.73 6.39 -17.46
CA SER A 116 34.37 6.84 -18.71
C SER A 116 35.15 8.14 -18.51
N GLU A 117 34.56 9.13 -17.83
CA GLU A 117 35.21 10.40 -17.52
C GLU A 117 36.42 10.21 -16.59
N LEU A 118 36.32 9.35 -15.57
CA LEU A 118 37.44 8.98 -14.70
C LEU A 118 38.58 8.33 -15.48
N THR A 119 38.26 7.41 -16.39
CA THR A 119 39.27 6.76 -17.25
C THR A 119 40.03 7.80 -18.09
N LEU A 120 39.32 8.77 -18.68
CA LEU A 120 39.95 9.85 -19.43
C LEU A 120 40.82 10.75 -18.55
N LEU A 121 40.37 11.08 -17.34
CA LEU A 121 41.16 11.84 -16.38
C LEU A 121 42.42 11.09 -15.95
N GLU A 122 42.33 9.79 -15.68
CA GLU A 122 43.49 8.96 -15.35
C GLU A 122 44.50 8.93 -16.49
N LEU A 123 44.06 8.69 -17.73
CA LEU A 123 44.92 8.72 -18.91
C LEU A 123 45.58 10.09 -19.10
N SER A 124 44.81 11.16 -19.02
CA SER A 124 45.31 12.54 -19.10
C SER A 124 46.34 12.85 -18.01
N SER A 125 46.08 12.38 -16.79
CA SER A 125 46.98 12.57 -15.66
C SER A 125 48.33 11.85 -15.86
N ARG A 126 48.27 10.61 -16.38
CA ARG A 126 49.45 9.80 -16.69
C ARG A 126 50.24 10.39 -17.84
N ASP A 127 49.57 10.83 -18.89
CA ASP A 127 50.20 11.51 -20.03
C ASP A 127 50.95 12.77 -19.57
N LYS A 128 50.30 13.64 -18.77
CA LYS A 128 50.96 14.80 -18.18
C LYS A 128 52.16 14.42 -17.32
N ALA A 129 52.06 13.35 -16.52
CA ALA A 129 53.16 12.87 -15.70
C ALA A 129 54.32 12.27 -16.53
N ALA A 130 54.04 11.75 -17.72
CA ALA A 130 55.05 11.20 -18.61
C ALA A 130 55.77 12.31 -19.41
N THR A 131 55.04 13.33 -19.85
CA THR A 131 55.54 14.33 -20.80
C THR A 131 56.01 15.64 -20.15
N CYS A 132 55.73 15.88 -18.86
CA CYS A 132 56.07 17.14 -18.22
C CYS A 132 57.60 17.32 -18.06
N ARG A 133 58.09 18.53 -18.38
CA ARG A 133 59.52 18.90 -18.24
C ARG A 133 60.00 19.01 -16.79
N TRP A 134 59.07 19.20 -15.85
CA TRP A 134 59.39 19.42 -14.43
C TRP A 134 59.61 18.13 -13.65
N ILE A 135 59.43 16.98 -14.30
CA ILE A 135 59.54 15.65 -13.72
C ILE A 135 60.89 15.07 -14.14
N ASP A 136 61.67 14.60 -13.18
CA ASP A 136 62.95 13.94 -13.44
C ASP A 136 62.78 12.51 -13.97
N GLU A 137 63.88 11.87 -14.36
CA GLU A 137 63.85 10.50 -14.89
C GLU A 137 63.28 9.49 -13.88
N SER A 138 63.59 9.70 -12.60
CA SER A 138 63.09 8.90 -11.48
C SER A 138 61.61 9.13 -11.14
N GLY A 139 60.93 10.09 -11.77
CA GLY A 139 59.50 10.37 -11.61
C GLY A 139 59.15 11.43 -10.56
N TYR A 140 60.13 12.10 -9.95
CA TYR A 140 59.89 13.14 -8.96
C TYR A 140 59.67 14.49 -9.62
N CYS A 141 58.61 15.19 -9.21
CA CYS A 141 58.29 16.51 -9.76
C CYS A 141 58.96 17.62 -8.95
N THR A 142 59.61 18.55 -9.64
CA THR A 142 60.23 19.75 -9.05
C THR A 142 59.23 20.81 -8.60
N LYS A 143 57.97 20.73 -9.07
CA LYS A 143 56.89 21.67 -8.72
C LYS A 143 55.94 21.14 -7.65
N TRP A 144 55.91 19.83 -7.42
CA TRP A 144 55.13 19.22 -6.35
C TRP A 144 56.03 18.89 -5.17
N ALA A 145 55.93 19.71 -4.12
CA ALA A 145 56.65 19.52 -2.87
C ALA A 145 55.71 19.67 -1.69
N LEU A 146 55.84 18.77 -0.72
CA LEU A 146 55.11 18.78 0.54
C LEU A 146 56.02 19.26 1.67
N ARG A 147 55.42 19.78 2.73
CA ARG A 147 56.13 20.12 3.98
C ARG A 147 56.24 18.93 4.93
N GLU A 148 55.47 17.88 4.68
CA GLU A 148 55.36 16.71 5.54
C GLU A 148 55.35 15.43 4.68
N VAL A 149 55.67 14.32 5.33
CA VAL A 149 55.65 12.99 4.73
C VAL A 149 54.22 12.47 4.70
N LEU A 150 53.74 12.05 3.54
CA LEU A 150 52.47 11.33 3.43
C LEU A 150 52.71 9.81 3.53
N PRO A 151 52.03 9.11 4.45
CA PRO A 151 52.17 7.66 4.58
C PRO A 151 51.81 6.93 3.29
N GLY A 152 52.67 6.00 2.87
CA GLY A 152 52.47 5.18 1.67
C GLY A 152 52.80 5.87 0.35
N TRP A 153 53.25 7.13 0.37
CA TRP A 153 53.62 7.86 -0.84
C TRP A 153 55.12 7.79 -1.07
N ARG A 154 55.52 7.55 -2.32
CA ARG A 154 56.94 7.58 -2.68
C ARG A 154 57.42 9.02 -2.77
N ILE A 155 58.23 9.41 -1.79
CA ILE A 155 58.75 10.78 -1.64
C ILE A 155 60.27 10.81 -1.59
N ARG A 156 60.85 11.97 -1.93
CA ARG A 156 62.28 12.27 -1.82
C ARG A 156 62.45 13.51 -0.94
N GLU A 157 63.16 13.36 0.18
CA GLU A 157 63.52 14.48 1.05
C GLU A 157 64.61 15.33 0.40
N GLU A 158 64.40 16.65 0.40
CA GLU A 158 65.39 17.64 -0.02
C GLU A 158 65.39 18.81 0.96
N THR A 159 66.55 19.44 1.16
CA THR A 159 66.66 20.66 1.97
C THR A 159 66.89 21.85 1.04
N ILE A 160 65.92 22.76 0.97
CA ILE A 160 66.02 24.00 0.18
C ILE A 160 66.05 25.18 1.14
N ARG A 161 67.15 25.95 1.14
CA ARG A 161 67.34 27.15 1.98
C ARG A 161 67.09 26.88 3.48
N GLY A 162 67.56 25.73 3.97
CA GLY A 162 67.39 25.31 5.36
C GLY A 162 66.02 24.73 5.72
N VAL A 163 65.07 24.67 4.77
CA VAL A 163 63.75 24.07 4.96
C VAL A 163 63.71 22.69 4.32
N LYS A 164 63.29 21.69 5.10
CA LYS A 164 63.00 20.34 4.59
C LYS A 164 61.74 20.36 3.75
N ILE A 165 61.83 19.80 2.55
CA ILE A 165 60.70 19.58 1.65
C ILE A 165 60.72 18.14 1.15
N TYR A 166 59.55 17.63 0.78
CA TYR A 166 59.39 16.27 0.29
C TYR A 166 58.81 16.30 -1.12
N ARG A 167 59.62 15.95 -2.12
CA ARG A 167 59.18 15.85 -3.51
C ARG A 167 58.40 14.58 -3.73
N ILE A 168 57.32 14.68 -4.48
CA ILE A 168 56.42 13.56 -4.74
C ILE A 168 56.83 12.88 -6.04
N ASN A 169 56.85 11.54 -6.04
CA ASN A 169 56.90 10.77 -7.28
C ASN A 169 55.52 10.81 -7.96
N VAL A 170 55.39 11.67 -8.96
CA VAL A 170 54.12 11.87 -9.66
C VAL A 170 53.87 10.82 -10.75
N LYS A 171 54.85 9.96 -11.09
CA LYS A 171 54.57 8.80 -11.96
C LYS A 171 53.75 7.74 -11.23
N GLU A 172 53.95 7.61 -9.92
CA GLU A 172 53.16 6.74 -9.05
C GLU A 172 51.85 7.38 -8.57
N HIS A 173 51.81 8.72 -8.57
CA HIS A 173 50.62 9.50 -8.21
C HIS A 173 50.25 10.53 -9.30
N PRO A 174 49.92 10.09 -10.53
CA PRO A 174 49.75 10.97 -11.69
C PRO A 174 48.55 11.92 -11.58
N ILE A 175 47.55 11.57 -10.76
CA ILE A 175 46.35 12.39 -10.55
C ILE A 175 46.68 13.83 -10.11
N LEU A 176 47.80 14.03 -9.41
CA LEU A 176 48.29 15.36 -9.00
C LEU A 176 48.58 16.26 -10.20
N CYS A 177 48.96 15.68 -11.33
CA CYS A 177 49.26 16.43 -12.55
C CYS A 177 48.01 17.03 -13.21
N LEU A 178 46.79 16.57 -12.88
CA LEU A 178 45.56 17.14 -13.45
C LEU A 178 45.39 18.62 -13.10
N GLY A 179 45.60 18.97 -11.82
CA GLY A 179 45.49 20.33 -11.30
C GLY A 179 46.78 21.15 -11.36
N CYS A 180 47.84 20.65 -12.00
CA CYS A 180 49.14 21.32 -12.00
C CYS A 180 49.15 22.52 -12.96
N LEU A 181 49.06 23.74 -12.41
CA LEU A 181 49.13 24.99 -13.17
C LEU A 181 50.51 25.25 -13.81
N SER A 182 51.55 24.54 -13.37
CA SER A 182 52.91 24.65 -13.91
C SER A 182 53.21 23.65 -15.02
N TYR A 183 52.24 22.85 -15.48
CA TYR A 183 52.47 21.82 -16.50
C TYR A 183 52.99 22.43 -17.82
N ILE A 184 54.10 21.90 -18.31
CA ILE A 184 54.68 22.21 -19.62
C ILE A 184 55.18 20.90 -20.22
N SER A 185 54.67 20.52 -21.40
CA SER A 185 55.12 19.32 -22.13
C SER A 185 56.54 19.51 -22.66
N ARG A 186 57.33 18.44 -22.64
CA ARG A 186 58.66 18.36 -23.28
C ARG A 186 58.57 18.47 -24.81
N GLU A 187 57.44 18.10 -25.40
CA GLU A 187 57.21 18.14 -26.86
C GLU A 187 56.72 19.51 -27.35
N ARG A 188 56.18 20.34 -26.44
CA ARG A 188 55.81 21.73 -26.72
C ARG A 188 56.97 22.65 -26.36
N VAL A 189 58.05 22.59 -27.13
CA VAL A 189 59.03 23.67 -27.19
C VAL A 189 58.77 24.40 -28.52
N PRO A 190 58.49 25.71 -28.54
CA PRO A 190 58.47 26.48 -29.79
C PRO A 190 59.84 26.46 -30.48
#